data_AF-A0A9E5YBW5-F1
#
_entry.id   AF-A0A9E5YBW5-F1
#
_cell.length_a   1.000
_cell.length_b   1.000
_cell.length_c   1.000
_cell.angle_alpha   90.00
_cell.angle_beta   90.00
_cell.angle_gamma   90.00
#
_symmetry.space_group_name_H-M   'P 1'
#
loop_
_entity.id
_entity.type
_entity.pdbx_description
1 polymer ?
#
loop_
_entity_poly.entity_id
_entity_poly.type
_entity_poly.pdbx_seq_one_letter_code
_entity_poly.pdbx_strand_id
1 'polypeptide(L)'
;MSKRYSGVREIVCGQVYEVNYQIGGVRKQYRVEAPSEKEAYFKKIADITKIKTGLSLPDGQDVRLASSFSEIWEKLHQDLLADKVSKKGIGHYRNTFQRMFVDFRKKSYPDVSGPNQLGLPFFKEYKNYYVIGLNRPNGWRGELIVVKALMKRIYQLGYCSKSLIDKLQDMKKPKANKKEFPDIPKSKIEKLFSFIRSNRLDYYFPLYFS
;
A
#
# COMPACT_ATOMS: atom_id res chain seq x y z
N MET A 1 -40.33 -23.35 19.39
CA MET A 1 -40.12 -21.91 19.70
C MET A 1 -39.31 -21.30 18.58
N SER A 2 -39.90 -20.39 17.78
CA SER A 2 -39.18 -19.73 16.67
C SER A 2 -38.04 -18.86 17.22
N LYS A 3 -36.82 -19.08 16.72
CA LYS A 3 -35.66 -18.21 17.03
C LYS A 3 -35.91 -16.85 16.38
N ARG A 4 -36.46 -15.90 17.13
CA ARG A 4 -36.65 -14.52 16.68
C ARG A 4 -35.30 -13.82 16.56
N TYR A 5 -35.03 -13.22 15.41
CA TYR A 5 -33.81 -12.46 15.19
C TYR A 5 -33.99 -11.02 15.68
N SER A 6 -33.17 -10.60 16.64
CA SER A 6 -33.30 -9.30 17.29
C SER A 6 -33.28 -8.15 16.28
N GLY A 7 -34.30 -7.28 16.36
CA GLY A 7 -34.47 -6.10 15.50
C GLY A 7 -34.67 -6.41 14.02
N VAL A 8 -35.26 -7.56 13.71
CA VAL A 8 -35.84 -7.89 12.41
C VAL A 8 -37.31 -8.22 12.64
N ARG A 9 -38.20 -7.66 11.82
CA ARG A 9 -39.64 -7.90 11.90
C ARG A 9 -40.16 -8.21 10.51
N GLU A 10 -40.86 -9.33 10.37
CA GLU A 10 -41.52 -9.66 9.11
C GLU A 10 -42.73 -8.72 8.89
N ILE A 11 -42.82 -8.17 7.68
CA ILE A 11 -43.91 -7.27 7.25
C ILE A 11 -44.75 -7.97 6.19
N VAL A 12 -44.09 -8.63 5.23
CA VAL A 12 -44.73 -9.48 4.22
C VAL A 12 -44.11 -10.86 4.31
N CYS A 13 -44.97 -11.86 4.54
CA CYS A 13 -44.57 -13.24 4.76
C CYS A 13 -43.57 -13.72 3.68
N GLY A 14 -42.35 -14.07 4.10
CA GLY A 14 -41.31 -14.61 3.22
C GLY A 14 -40.72 -13.65 2.19
N GLN A 15 -41.03 -12.34 2.25
CA GLN A 15 -40.63 -11.39 1.20
C GLN A 15 -40.02 -10.10 1.73
N VAL A 16 -40.68 -9.42 2.68
CA VAL A 16 -40.25 -8.09 3.15
C VAL A 16 -40.11 -8.07 4.65
N TYR A 17 -38.93 -7.66 5.10
CA TYR A 17 -38.58 -7.55 6.51
C TYR A 17 -38.20 -6.12 6.84
N GLU A 18 -38.68 -5.63 7.97
CA GLU A 18 -38.23 -4.39 8.57
C GLU A 18 -37.02 -4.67 9.48
N VAL A 19 -35.96 -3.91 9.28
CA VAL A 19 -34.71 -4.01 10.01
C VAL A 19 -34.51 -2.76 10.86
N ASN A 20 -34.18 -2.97 12.14
CA ASN A 20 -34.02 -1.93 13.15
C ASN A 20 -32.69 -2.11 13.90
N TYR A 21 -31.88 -1.05 13.98
CA TYR A 21 -30.68 -1.00 14.82
C TYR A 21 -30.29 0.41 15.24
N GLN A 22 -29.42 0.51 16.26
CA GLN A 22 -28.85 1.77 16.75
C GLN A 22 -27.32 1.70 16.71
N ILE A 23 -26.68 2.71 16.13
CA ILE A 23 -25.22 2.87 16.10
C ILE A 23 -24.88 4.32 16.43
N GLY A 24 -23.99 4.54 17.41
CA GLY A 24 -23.54 5.89 17.77
C GLY A 24 -24.66 6.80 18.26
N GLY A 25 -25.68 6.25 18.93
CA GLY A 25 -26.85 7.00 19.42
C GLY A 25 -27.95 7.21 18.38
N VAL A 26 -27.67 7.05 17.08
CA VAL A 26 -28.66 7.24 16.00
C VAL A 26 -29.39 5.93 15.69
N ARG A 27 -30.72 5.97 15.71
CA ARG A 27 -31.58 4.85 15.34
C ARG A 27 -31.81 4.82 13.83
N LYS A 28 -31.67 3.65 13.22
CA LYS A 28 -31.96 3.40 11.80
C LYS A 28 -33.03 2.31 11.67
N GLN A 29 -34.00 2.57 10.79
CA GLN A 29 -35.13 1.71 10.48
C GLN A 29 -35.38 1.76 8.97
N TYR A 30 -35.39 0.60 8.31
CA TYR A 30 -35.69 0.49 6.88
C TYR A 30 -36.17 -0.92 6.52
N ARG A 31 -36.73 -1.05 5.33
CA ARG A 31 -37.26 -2.31 4.79
C ARG A 31 -36.25 -2.97 3.86
N VAL A 32 -36.18 -4.28 3.92
CA VAL A 32 -35.27 -5.11 3.14
C VAL A 32 -36.03 -6.29 2.57
N GLU A 33 -35.87 -6.51 1.27
CA GLU A 33 -36.36 -7.72 0.61
C GLU A 33 -35.40 -8.88 0.91
N ALA A 34 -35.94 -9.98 1.44
CA ALA A 34 -35.18 -11.18 1.74
C ALA A 34 -36.11 -12.40 1.73
N PRO A 35 -35.63 -13.59 1.35
CA PRO A 35 -36.42 -14.82 1.34
C PRO A 35 -36.62 -15.43 2.74
N SER A 36 -35.92 -14.93 3.77
CA SER A 36 -36.10 -15.40 5.15
C SER A 36 -35.67 -14.36 6.19
N GLU A 37 -36.21 -14.50 7.41
CA GLU A 37 -35.84 -13.66 8.57
C GLU A 37 -34.34 -13.73 8.88
N LYS A 38 -33.73 -14.91 8.67
CA LYS A 38 -32.29 -15.14 8.83
C LYS A 38 -31.46 -14.32 7.83
N GLU A 39 -31.89 -14.26 6.57
CA GLU A 39 -31.20 -13.46 5.55
C GLU A 39 -31.37 -11.96 5.76
N ALA A 40 -32.56 -11.52 6.18
CA ALA A 40 -32.77 -10.13 6.60
C ALA A 40 -31.87 -9.74 7.79
N TYR A 41 -31.66 -10.67 8.74
CA TYR A 41 -30.75 -10.48 9.85
C TYR A 41 -29.27 -10.44 9.42
N PHE A 42 -28.85 -11.25 8.44
CA PHE A 42 -27.49 -11.15 7.91
C PHE A 42 -27.26 -9.86 7.13
N LYS A 43 -28.23 -9.39 6.35
CA LYS A 43 -28.18 -8.06 5.70
C LYS A 43 -28.04 -6.94 6.75
N LYS A 44 -28.82 -7.02 7.84
CA LYS A 44 -28.68 -6.14 9.00
C LYS A 44 -27.26 -6.14 9.57
N ILE A 45 -26.67 -7.32 9.84
CA ILE A 45 -25.31 -7.43 10.38
C ILE A 45 -24.30 -6.83 9.40
N ALA A 46 -24.43 -7.12 8.11
CA ALA A 46 -23.55 -6.60 7.07
C ALA A 46 -23.60 -5.07 7.05
N ASP A 47 -24.78 -4.47 7.13
CA ASP A 47 -24.95 -3.02 7.11
C ASP A 47 -24.44 -2.35 8.40
N ILE A 48 -24.66 -2.97 9.57
CA ILE A 48 -24.05 -2.52 10.84
C ILE A 48 -22.52 -2.56 10.73
N THR A 49 -21.97 -3.60 10.11
CA THR A 49 -20.52 -3.78 9.93
C THR A 49 -19.96 -2.75 8.95
N LYS A 50 -20.62 -2.49 7.82
CA LYS A 50 -20.27 -1.43 6.85
C LYS A 50 -20.20 -0.05 7.53
N ILE A 51 -21.21 0.29 8.35
CA ILE A 51 -21.28 1.57 9.06
C ILE A 51 -20.22 1.67 10.16
N LYS A 52 -19.98 0.61 10.94
CA LYS A 52 -18.97 0.61 12.02
C LYS A 52 -17.54 0.68 11.53
N THR A 53 -17.27 0.15 10.33
CA THR A 53 -15.91 0.09 9.77
C THR A 53 -15.59 1.26 8.84
N GLY A 54 -16.58 2.11 8.50
CA GLY A 54 -16.40 3.20 7.53
C GLY A 54 -16.12 2.72 6.11
N LEU A 55 -16.43 1.44 5.81
CA LEU A 55 -16.13 0.79 4.54
C LEU A 55 -17.40 0.62 3.72
N SER A 56 -17.57 1.46 2.71
CA SER A 56 -18.25 1.06 1.48
C SER A 56 -17.38 -0.03 0.86
N LEU A 57 -17.73 -1.30 1.05
CA LEU A 57 -17.12 -2.40 0.30
C LEU A 57 -17.57 -2.22 -1.16
N PRO A 58 -16.67 -1.91 -2.11
CA PRO A 58 -17.07 -1.82 -3.50
C PRO A 58 -17.42 -3.22 -4.01
N ASP A 59 -18.44 -3.31 -4.86
CA ASP A 59 -18.69 -4.51 -5.66
C ASP A 59 -17.38 -4.95 -6.35
N GLY A 60 -17.02 -6.23 -6.20
CA GLY A 60 -15.82 -6.82 -6.80
C GLY A 60 -14.57 -6.91 -5.92
N GLN A 61 -14.67 -6.76 -4.59
CA GLN A 61 -13.50 -6.92 -3.71
C GLN A 61 -12.91 -8.34 -3.74
N ASP A 62 -13.73 -9.38 -3.91
CA ASP A 62 -13.22 -10.76 -4.10
C ASP A 62 -12.39 -10.89 -5.40
N VAL A 63 -12.82 -10.20 -6.46
CA VAL A 63 -12.09 -10.14 -7.75
C VAL A 63 -10.76 -9.39 -7.58
N ARG A 64 -10.75 -8.28 -6.82
CA ARG A 64 -9.52 -7.52 -6.54
C ARG A 64 -8.56 -8.31 -5.65
N LEU A 65 -9.05 -9.02 -4.64
CA LEU A 65 -8.20 -9.85 -3.79
C LEU A 65 -7.59 -11.04 -4.57
N ALA A 66 -8.23 -11.48 -5.66
CA ALA A 66 -7.70 -12.49 -6.57
C ALA A 66 -6.78 -11.93 -7.68
N SER A 67 -6.62 -10.61 -7.79
CA SER A 67 -5.83 -9.98 -8.86
C SER A 67 -4.34 -10.35 -8.81
N SER A 68 -3.76 -10.53 -9.99
CA SER A 68 -2.34 -10.82 -10.15
C SER A 68 -1.46 -9.59 -9.84
N PHE A 69 -0.21 -9.82 -9.46
CA PHE A 69 0.75 -8.71 -9.24
C PHE A 69 0.96 -7.82 -10.48
N SER A 70 0.76 -8.34 -11.69
CA SER A 70 0.87 -7.52 -12.91
C SER A 70 -0.28 -6.50 -13.02
N GLU A 71 -1.52 -6.95 -12.84
CA GLU A 71 -2.71 -6.08 -12.84
C GLU A 71 -2.62 -5.01 -11.74
N ILE A 72 -2.11 -5.41 -10.57
CA ILE A 72 -1.94 -4.50 -9.43
C ILE A 72 -0.92 -3.40 -9.77
N TRP A 73 0.17 -3.74 -10.46
CA TRP A 73 1.14 -2.73 -10.89
C TRP A 73 0.52 -1.73 -11.85
N GLU A 74 -0.28 -2.18 -12.83
CA GLU A 74 -0.92 -1.28 -13.78
C GLU A 74 -1.85 -0.28 -13.07
N LYS A 75 -2.67 -0.76 -12.12
CA LYS A 75 -3.57 0.10 -11.36
C LYS A 75 -2.82 1.04 -10.42
N LEU A 76 -1.76 0.56 -9.76
CA LEU A 76 -0.86 1.40 -8.96
C LEU A 76 -0.16 2.46 -9.82
N HIS A 77 0.26 2.12 -11.02
CA HIS A 77 0.93 3.06 -11.93
C HIS A 77 -0.02 4.18 -12.35
N GLN A 78 -1.28 3.86 -12.68
CA GLN A 78 -2.30 4.87 -12.97
C GLN A 78 -2.60 5.76 -11.76
N ASP A 79 -2.70 5.17 -10.56
CA ASP A 79 -2.86 5.89 -9.29
C ASP A 79 -1.71 6.88 -9.04
N LEU A 80 -0.46 6.45 -9.24
CA LEU A 80 0.72 7.30 -9.10
C LEU A 80 0.76 8.46 -10.11
N LEU A 81 0.29 8.23 -11.34
CA LEU A 81 0.17 9.27 -12.36
C LEU A 81 -0.92 10.29 -12.00
N ALA A 82 -2.08 9.83 -11.52
CA ALA A 82 -3.18 10.68 -11.08
C ALA A 82 -2.76 11.59 -9.91
N ASP A 83 -1.97 11.06 -8.98
CA ASP A 83 -1.38 11.80 -7.85
C ASP A 83 -0.24 12.76 -8.26
N LYS A 84 0.08 12.87 -9.55
CA LYS A 84 1.17 13.70 -10.09
C LYS A 84 2.53 13.40 -9.45
N VAL A 85 2.79 12.14 -9.10
CA VAL A 85 4.10 11.72 -8.57
C VAL A 85 5.18 11.98 -9.64
N SER A 86 6.32 12.52 -9.22
CA SER A 86 7.42 12.80 -10.15
C SER A 86 7.90 11.53 -10.86
N LYS A 87 8.40 11.66 -12.10
CA LYS A 87 8.96 10.52 -12.87
C LYS A 87 10.00 9.73 -12.06
N LYS A 88 10.87 10.43 -11.32
CA LYS A 88 11.84 9.81 -10.41
C LYS A 88 11.16 9.02 -9.29
N GLY A 89 10.11 9.58 -8.69
CA GLY A 89 9.30 8.90 -7.68
C GLY A 89 8.65 7.62 -8.21
N ILE A 90 8.03 7.68 -9.39
CA ILE A 90 7.43 6.51 -10.06
C ILE A 90 8.51 5.45 -10.30
N GLY A 91 9.71 5.84 -10.74
CA GLY A 91 10.85 4.94 -10.90
C GLY A 91 11.23 4.21 -9.59
N HIS A 92 11.20 4.91 -8.46
CA HIS A 92 11.44 4.28 -7.14
C HIS A 92 10.36 3.25 -6.77
N TYR A 93 9.08 3.57 -6.99
CA TYR A 93 7.99 2.61 -6.77
C TYR A 93 8.13 1.38 -7.68
N ARG A 94 8.39 1.59 -8.98
CA ARG A 94 8.56 0.50 -9.96
C ARG A 94 9.70 -0.44 -9.59
N ASN A 95 10.87 0.13 -9.28
CA ASN A 95 12.04 -0.66 -8.94
C ASN A 95 11.83 -1.47 -7.64
N THR A 96 11.13 -0.90 -6.67
CA THR A 96 10.80 -1.60 -5.42
C THR A 96 9.76 -2.70 -5.67
N PHE A 97 8.71 -2.41 -6.44
CA PHE A 97 7.68 -3.37 -6.81
C PHE A 97 8.28 -4.58 -7.54
N GLN A 98 9.06 -4.33 -8.59
CA GLN A 98 9.76 -5.35 -9.38
C GLN A 98 10.62 -6.24 -8.47
N ARG A 99 11.46 -5.61 -7.65
CA ARG A 99 12.37 -6.34 -6.76
C ARG A 99 11.63 -7.23 -5.76
N MET A 100 10.54 -6.72 -5.19
CA MET A 100 9.78 -7.43 -4.14
C MET A 100 8.88 -8.51 -4.71
N PHE A 101 8.06 -8.18 -5.72
CA PHE A 101 6.99 -9.05 -6.19
C PHE A 101 7.31 -9.82 -7.47
N VAL A 102 8.35 -9.44 -8.20
CA VAL A 102 8.79 -10.20 -9.38
C VAL A 102 10.06 -10.95 -9.05
N ASP A 103 11.12 -10.28 -8.62
CA ASP A 103 12.41 -10.93 -8.46
C ASP A 103 12.44 -11.81 -7.19
N PHE A 104 12.14 -11.24 -6.03
CA PHE A 104 12.18 -11.95 -4.75
C PHE A 104 11.04 -12.98 -4.62
N ARG A 105 9.80 -12.54 -4.84
CA ARG A 105 8.61 -13.40 -4.69
C ARG A 105 8.65 -14.59 -5.63
N LYS A 106 8.96 -14.43 -6.93
CA LYS A 106 9.03 -15.60 -7.84
C LYS A 106 10.10 -16.60 -7.42
N LYS A 107 11.21 -16.13 -6.83
CA LYS A 107 12.30 -17.00 -6.37
C LYS A 107 11.98 -17.73 -5.06
N SER A 108 11.37 -17.04 -4.09
CA SER A 108 11.25 -17.56 -2.71
C SER A 108 9.83 -17.98 -2.33
N TYR A 109 8.83 -17.51 -3.08
CA TYR A 109 7.39 -17.71 -2.84
C TYR A 109 6.62 -17.84 -4.18
N PRO A 110 6.95 -18.84 -5.02
CA PRO A 110 6.34 -18.97 -6.34
C PRO A 110 4.81 -19.16 -6.28
N ASP A 111 4.33 -19.83 -5.23
CA ASP A 111 2.91 -20.15 -5.04
C ASP A 111 2.05 -18.95 -4.61
N VAL A 112 2.69 -17.83 -4.25
CA VAL A 112 1.97 -16.61 -3.90
C VAL A 112 1.54 -15.90 -5.19
N SER A 113 0.24 -15.91 -5.44
CA SER A 113 -0.39 -15.32 -6.63
C SER A 113 -0.78 -13.85 -6.44
N GLY A 114 -1.07 -13.43 -5.20
CA GLY A 114 -1.56 -12.08 -4.90
C GLY A 114 -1.12 -11.52 -3.53
N PRO A 115 -1.33 -10.21 -3.28
CA PRO A 115 -0.87 -9.56 -2.05
C PRO A 115 -1.68 -9.93 -0.80
N ASN A 116 -2.90 -10.42 -0.96
CA ASN A 116 -3.76 -10.89 0.14
C ASN A 116 -3.21 -12.13 0.85
N GLN A 117 -2.37 -12.92 0.17
CA GLN A 117 -1.70 -14.10 0.71
C GLN A 117 -0.41 -13.74 1.47
N LEU A 118 0.04 -12.48 1.41
CA LEU A 118 1.26 -12.06 2.07
C LEU A 118 1.05 -11.96 3.58
N GLY A 119 2.10 -12.29 4.31
CA GLY A 119 2.17 -12.11 5.76
C GLY A 119 3.45 -11.38 6.18
N LEU A 120 3.55 -11.07 7.48
CA LEU A 120 4.76 -10.49 8.05
C LEU A 120 6.04 -11.32 7.77
N PRO A 121 6.02 -12.68 7.76
CA PRO A 121 7.20 -13.47 7.39
C PRO A 121 7.77 -13.13 6.02
N PHE A 122 6.92 -12.94 5.01
CA PHE A 122 7.36 -12.54 3.66
C PHE A 122 8.20 -11.26 3.69
N PHE A 123 7.76 -10.22 4.41
CA PHE A 123 8.49 -8.95 4.48
C PHE A 123 9.78 -9.05 5.30
N LYS A 124 9.81 -9.91 6.33
CA LYS A 124 11.04 -10.19 7.09
C LYS A 124 12.08 -10.89 6.23
N GLU A 125 11.67 -11.84 5.40
CA GLU A 125 12.58 -12.49 4.46
C GLU A 125 12.98 -11.57 3.31
N TYR A 126 12.07 -10.73 2.82
CA TYR A 126 12.40 -9.71 1.83
C TYR A 126 13.48 -8.75 2.35
N LYS A 127 13.41 -8.35 3.63
CA LYS A 127 14.48 -7.59 4.28
C LYS A 127 15.82 -8.34 4.21
N ASN A 128 15.83 -9.62 4.55
CA ASN A 128 17.06 -10.42 4.53
C ASN A 128 17.62 -10.54 3.11
N TYR A 129 16.76 -10.79 2.12
CA TYR A 129 17.13 -10.77 0.71
C TYR A 129 17.72 -9.42 0.28
N TYR A 130 17.12 -8.31 0.69
CA TYR A 130 17.62 -6.98 0.33
C TYR A 130 18.96 -6.66 1.00
N VAL A 131 19.08 -6.93 2.29
CA VAL A 131 20.26 -6.57 3.09
C VAL A 131 21.43 -7.49 2.76
N ILE A 132 21.20 -8.81 2.81
CA ILE A 132 22.23 -9.83 2.67
C ILE A 132 22.34 -10.25 1.21
N GLY A 133 21.23 -10.70 0.62
CA GLY A 133 21.23 -11.26 -0.74
C GLY A 133 21.66 -10.28 -1.84
N LEU A 134 21.29 -8.99 -1.71
CA LEU A 134 21.71 -7.93 -2.63
C LEU A 134 22.90 -7.11 -2.12
N ASN A 135 23.42 -7.44 -0.93
CA ASN A 135 24.48 -6.70 -0.26
C ASN A 135 24.19 -5.19 -0.12
N ARG A 136 22.98 -4.83 0.36
CA ARG A 136 22.53 -3.43 0.54
C ARG A 136 22.14 -3.09 1.98
N PRO A 137 23.02 -3.32 2.98
CA PRO A 137 22.67 -3.10 4.39
C PRO A 137 22.27 -1.65 4.70
N ASN A 138 22.95 -0.68 4.08
CA ASN A 138 22.69 0.75 4.29
C ASN A 138 21.45 1.27 3.53
N GLY A 139 20.93 0.51 2.56
CA GLY A 139 19.79 0.91 1.74
C GLY A 139 18.43 0.59 2.37
N TRP A 140 18.39 -0.32 3.34
CA TRP A 140 17.14 -0.89 3.85
C TRP A 140 16.16 0.15 4.42
N ARG A 141 16.66 1.22 5.06
CA ARG A 141 15.78 2.29 5.57
C ARG A 141 14.98 2.94 4.44
N GLY A 142 15.64 3.26 3.34
CA GLY A 142 15.01 3.85 2.15
C GLY A 142 14.03 2.87 1.51
N GLU A 143 14.47 1.62 1.32
CA GLU A 143 13.62 0.57 0.76
C GLU A 143 12.34 0.36 1.58
N LEU A 144 12.47 0.23 2.91
CA LEU A 144 11.32 0.00 3.80
C LEU A 144 10.32 1.17 3.79
N ILE A 145 10.78 2.40 3.58
CA ILE A 145 9.86 3.55 3.41
C ILE A 145 9.02 3.36 2.14
N VAL A 146 9.66 2.99 1.03
CA VAL A 146 8.95 2.75 -0.23
C VAL A 146 8.05 1.53 -0.14
N VAL A 147 8.50 0.43 0.48
CA VAL A 147 7.67 -0.77 0.73
C VAL A 147 6.41 -0.43 1.53
N LYS A 148 6.54 0.31 2.65
CA LYS A 148 5.39 0.72 3.46
C LYS A 148 4.44 1.63 2.69
N ALA A 149 4.97 2.59 1.93
CA ALA A 149 4.16 3.50 1.11
C ALA A 149 3.42 2.74 -0.01
N LEU A 150 4.12 1.83 -0.68
CA LEU A 150 3.60 0.98 -1.75
C LEU A 150 2.48 0.08 -1.23
N MET A 151 2.70 -0.63 -0.12
CA MET A 151 1.67 -1.49 0.47
C MET A 151 0.44 -0.69 0.94
N LYS A 152 0.64 0.52 1.49
CA LYS A 152 -0.48 1.41 1.85
C LYS A 152 -1.33 1.77 0.64
N ARG A 153 -0.72 2.07 -0.51
CA ARG A 153 -1.44 2.33 -1.77
C ARG A 153 -2.18 1.09 -2.29
N ILE A 154 -1.54 -0.08 -2.27
CA ILE A 154 -2.18 -1.36 -2.61
C ILE A 154 -3.42 -1.63 -1.73
N TYR A 155 -3.34 -1.31 -0.44
CA TYR A 155 -4.49 -1.38 0.47
C TYR A 155 -5.60 -0.39 0.09
N GLN A 156 -5.25 0.88 -0.19
CA GLN A 156 -6.24 1.90 -0.59
C GLN A 156 -6.99 1.53 -1.88
N LEU A 157 -6.33 0.82 -2.79
CA LEU A 157 -6.93 0.29 -4.02
C LEU A 157 -7.78 -0.98 -3.80
N GLY A 158 -7.71 -1.59 -2.60
CA GLY A 158 -8.51 -2.74 -2.20
C GLY A 158 -7.87 -4.11 -2.46
N TYR A 159 -6.56 -4.16 -2.72
CA TYR A 159 -5.85 -5.40 -3.09
C TYR A 159 -5.25 -6.17 -1.90
N CYS A 160 -5.30 -5.62 -0.70
CA CYS A 160 -4.88 -6.33 0.50
C CYS A 160 -5.68 -5.88 1.73
N SER A 161 -5.62 -6.68 2.79
CA SER A 161 -6.35 -6.43 4.02
C SER A 161 -5.66 -5.40 4.91
N LYS A 162 -6.44 -4.68 5.72
CA LYS A 162 -5.91 -3.74 6.72
C LYS A 162 -4.98 -4.44 7.72
N SER A 163 -5.30 -5.67 8.10
CA SER A 163 -4.49 -6.46 9.04
C SER A 163 -3.06 -6.70 8.54
N LEU A 164 -2.85 -6.80 7.23
CA LEU A 164 -1.51 -6.89 6.64
C LEU A 164 -0.74 -5.57 6.81
N ILE A 165 -1.40 -4.44 6.56
CA ILE A 165 -0.79 -3.10 6.70
C ILE A 165 -0.43 -2.81 8.14
N ASP A 166 -1.29 -3.17 9.08
CA ASP A 166 -1.05 -2.99 10.51
C ASP A 166 0.17 -3.83 10.94
N LYS A 167 0.24 -5.11 10.56
CA LYS A 167 1.41 -5.97 10.82
C LYS A 167 2.70 -5.43 10.18
N LEU A 168 2.62 -4.82 9.00
CA LEU A 168 3.79 -4.21 8.35
C LEU A 168 4.35 -3.03 9.16
N GLN A 169 3.53 -2.38 10.00
CA GLN A 169 4.02 -1.31 10.88
C GLN A 169 5.05 -1.80 11.89
N ASP A 170 4.94 -3.05 12.34
CA ASP A 170 5.86 -3.68 13.30
C ASP A 170 7.31 -3.74 12.80
N MET A 171 7.52 -3.64 11.49
CA MET A 171 8.85 -3.48 10.92
C MET A 171 9.42 -2.10 11.23
N LYS A 172 10.24 -2.04 12.28
CA LYS A 172 10.95 -0.83 12.69
C LYS A 172 11.95 -0.38 11.64
N LYS A 173 11.93 0.92 11.33
CA LYS A 173 12.91 1.57 10.44
C LYS A 173 14.27 1.62 11.15
N PRO A 174 15.37 1.25 10.48
CA PRO A 174 16.72 1.47 11.02
C PRO A 174 16.96 2.95 11.32
N LYS A 175 17.85 3.27 12.26
CA LYS A 175 18.28 4.66 12.50
C LYS A 175 18.86 5.27 11.21
N ALA A 176 18.71 6.58 11.05
CA ALA A 176 19.28 7.27 9.90
C ALA A 176 20.81 7.28 10.06
N ASN A 177 21.53 6.84 9.03
CA ASN A 177 22.97 7.09 8.94
C ASN A 177 23.14 8.56 8.61
N LYS A 178 23.53 9.38 9.59
CA LYS A 178 23.96 10.75 9.33
C LYS A 178 25.27 10.63 8.54
N LYS A 179 25.24 11.01 7.27
CA LYS A 179 26.48 11.17 6.50
C LYS A 179 27.12 12.46 7.01
N GLU A 180 28.26 12.32 7.68
CA GLU A 180 29.15 13.44 7.93
C GLU A 180 29.85 13.73 6.60
N PHE A 181 29.43 14.80 5.94
CA PHE A 181 30.16 15.32 4.79
C PHE A 181 31.25 16.21 5.36
N PRO A 182 32.53 15.81 5.29
CA PRO A 182 33.60 16.67 5.77
C PRO A 182 33.63 17.94 4.92
N ASP A 183 33.90 19.09 5.56
CA ASP A 183 34.10 20.34 4.84
C ASP A 183 35.20 20.16 3.80
N ILE A 184 34.92 20.60 2.58
CA ILE A 184 35.90 20.55 1.49
C ILE A 184 36.83 21.76 1.67
N PRO A 185 38.14 21.55 1.91
CA PRO A 185 39.06 22.66 2.08
C PRO A 185 39.13 23.51 0.80
N LYS A 186 39.25 24.84 0.96
CA LYS A 186 39.33 25.80 -0.16
C LYS A 186 40.42 25.42 -1.19
N SER A 187 41.55 24.90 -0.73
CA SER A 187 42.65 24.44 -1.59
C SER A 187 42.27 23.28 -2.53
N LYS A 188 41.34 22.38 -2.12
CA LYS A 188 40.83 21.33 -3.00
C LYS A 188 39.88 21.89 -4.07
N ILE A 189 39.12 22.92 -3.71
CA ILE A 189 38.22 23.62 -4.64
C ILE A 189 39.04 24.38 -5.69
N GLU A 190 40.08 25.09 -5.27
CA GLU A 190 41.00 25.80 -6.17
C GLU A 190 41.69 24.83 -7.14
N LYS A 191 42.20 23.68 -6.65
CA LYS A 191 42.76 22.63 -7.50
C LYS A 191 41.76 22.08 -8.51
N LEU A 192 40.49 21.90 -8.12
CA LEU A 192 39.44 21.45 -9.02
C LEU A 192 39.19 22.50 -10.13
N PHE A 193 39.12 23.79 -9.79
CA PHE A 193 38.95 24.85 -10.78
C PHE A 193 40.13 24.95 -11.74
N SER A 194 41.37 24.85 -11.24
CA SER A 194 42.56 24.79 -12.09
C SER A 194 42.52 23.59 -13.03
N PHE A 195 42.14 22.42 -12.53
CA PHE A 195 42.00 21.21 -13.34
C PHE A 195 40.94 21.35 -14.45
N ILE A 196 39.76 21.89 -14.12
CA ILE A 196 38.67 22.15 -15.09
C ILE A 196 39.13 23.15 -16.14
N ARG A 197 39.78 24.25 -15.73
CA ARG A 197 40.29 25.28 -16.66
C ARG A 197 41.30 24.73 -17.65
N SER A 198 42.12 23.76 -17.24
CA SER A 198 43.14 23.16 -18.10
C SER A 198 42.64 21.99 -18.96
N ASN A 199 41.60 21.27 -18.54
CA ASN A 199 41.23 19.98 -19.18
C ASN A 199 39.77 19.91 -19.67
N ARG A 200 38.91 20.85 -19.28
CA ARG A 200 37.46 20.85 -19.56
C ARG A 200 36.96 22.27 -19.83
N LEU A 201 37.45 22.86 -20.93
CA LEU A 201 37.04 24.19 -21.42
C LEU A 201 35.54 24.28 -21.72
N ASP A 202 34.89 23.15 -21.99
CA ASP A 202 33.44 23.00 -22.18
C ASP A 202 32.61 23.36 -20.93
N TYR A 203 33.21 23.29 -19.74
CA TYR A 203 32.56 23.67 -18.47
C TYR A 203 32.73 25.15 -18.11
N TYR A 204 33.59 25.88 -18.82
CA TYR A 204 33.78 27.31 -18.64
C TYR A 204 32.94 28.04 -19.70
N PHE A 205 31.69 28.38 -19.37
CA PHE A 205 31.00 29.41 -20.16
C PHE A 205 31.81 30.71 -20.04
N PRO A 206 32.25 31.32 -21.14
CA PRO A 206 32.81 32.66 -21.06
C PRO A 206 31.68 33.59 -20.58
N LEU A 207 31.85 34.16 -19.39
CA LEU A 207 31.07 35.31 -18.96
C LEU A 207 31.50 36.48 -19.85
N TYR A 208 30.87 36.61 -21.02
CA TYR A 208 30.91 37.86 -21.77
C TYR A 208 30.12 38.88 -20.95
N PHE A 209 30.83 39.74 -20.23
CA PHE A 209 30.26 40.99 -19.75
C PHE A 209 30.11 41.90 -20.96
N SER A 210 28.85 42.12 -21.38
CA SER A 210 28.45 43.22 -22.27
C SER A 210 28.34 44.51 -21.50
#